data_AF-A0A4Y7Q3E8-F1
#
_entry.id   AF-A0A4Y7Q3E8-F1
#
_cell.length_a   1.000
_cell.length_b   1.000
_cell.length_c   1.000
_cell.angle_alpha   90.00
_cell.angle_beta   90.00
_cell.angle_gamma   90.00
#
_symmetry.space_group_name_H-M   'P 1'
#
loop_
_entity.id
_entity.type
_entity.pdbx_description
1 polymer ?
#
loop_
_entity_poly.entity_id
_entity_poly.type
_entity_poly.pdbx_seq_one_letter_code
_entity_poly.pdbx_strand_id
1 'polypeptide(L)'
;MVQETGLFPHDLLRSAIQLRVVKSTTIAALTLVIWDYFILLPDEIALVWPARWSISKFIFLLNRYLAFTDPILLIYVMMFAEDARVCEITFRALGYLAIVGFNIAQSQ
;
A
#
# COMPACT_ATOMS: atom_id res chain seq x y z
N MET A 1 -31.88 -7.40 -20.98
CA MET A 1 -31.89 -6.01 -21.49
C MET A 1 -30.68 -5.32 -20.92
N VAL A 2 -29.61 -5.23 -21.72
CA VAL A 2 -28.40 -4.46 -21.39
C VAL A 2 -28.73 -3.02 -21.74
N GLN A 3 -28.81 -2.16 -20.73
CA GLN A 3 -29.07 -0.73 -20.90
C GLN A 3 -27.81 -0.09 -21.47
N GLU A 4 -27.79 0.18 -22.78
CA GLU A 4 -26.77 1.01 -23.41
C GLU A 4 -26.94 2.46 -22.96
N THR A 5 -26.33 2.80 -21.82
CA THR A 5 -26.11 4.18 -21.41
C THR A 5 -25.12 4.80 -22.40
N GLY A 6 -25.53 5.86 -23.11
CA GLY A 6 -24.69 6.59 -24.06
C GLY A 6 -23.37 7.02 -23.43
N LEU A 7 -22.32 6.23 -23.64
CA LEU A 7 -20.99 6.45 -23.12
C LEU A 7 -20.18 7.08 -24.26
N PHE A 8 -19.94 8.38 -24.17
CA PHE A 8 -19.15 9.08 -25.18
C PHE A 8 -17.73 8.47 -25.21
N PRO A 9 -17.12 8.31 -26.40
CA PRO A 9 -15.80 7.67 -26.54
C PRO A 9 -14.70 8.38 -25.71
N HIS A 10 -14.90 9.66 -25.38
CA HIS A 10 -14.00 10.42 -24.53
C HIS A 10 -13.96 9.94 -23.06
N ASP A 11 -15.08 9.45 -22.51
CA ASP A 11 -15.17 9.00 -21.11
C ASP A 11 -14.50 7.62 -20.92
N LEU A 12 -14.64 6.74 -21.91
CA LEU A 12 -13.94 5.46 -21.96
C LEU A 12 -12.43 5.66 -22.03
N LEU A 13 -11.98 6.55 -22.92
CA LEU A 13 -10.56 6.84 -23.08
C LEU A 13 -9.95 7.38 -21.79
N ARG A 14 -10.64 8.31 -21.12
CA ARG A 14 -10.19 8.89 -19.86
C ARG A 14 -10.06 7.82 -18.77
N SER A 15 -11.05 6.94 -18.64
CA SER A 15 -11.06 5.85 -17.65
C SER A 15 -9.95 4.82 -17.93
N ALA A 16 -9.72 4.46 -19.19
CA ALA A 16 -8.65 3.53 -19.58
C ALA A 16 -7.25 4.10 -19.33
N ILE A 17 -7.05 5.40 -19.58
CA ILE A 17 -5.79 6.09 -19.29
C ILE A 17 -5.54 6.13 -17.78
N GLN A 18 -6.56 6.51 -16.99
CA GLN A 18 -6.46 6.55 -15.53
C GLN A 18 -6.06 5.19 -14.97
N LEU A 19 -6.71 4.10 -15.40
CA LEU A 19 -6.38 2.74 -14.95
C LEU A 19 -4.94 2.36 -15.30
N ARG A 20 -4.47 2.71 -16.51
CA ARG A 20 -3.09 2.43 -16.94
C ARG A 20 -2.05 3.21 -16.14
N VAL A 21 -2.33 4.48 -15.86
CA VAL A 21 -1.45 5.34 -15.05
C VAL A 21 -1.38 4.81 -13.62
N VAL A 22 -2.52 4.54 -12.99
CA VAL A 22 -2.56 3.99 -11.62
C VAL A 22 -1.77 2.68 -11.54
N LYS A 23 -2.02 1.73 -12.46
CA LYS A 23 -1.30 0.46 -12.47
C LYS A 23 0.22 0.65 -12.61
N SER A 24 0.66 1.51 -13.52
CA SER A 24 2.09 1.75 -13.76
C SER A 24 2.76 2.41 -12.55
N THR A 25 2.09 3.40 -11.96
CA THR A 25 2.58 4.10 -10.77
C THR A 25 2.63 3.18 -9.56
N THR A 26 1.64 2.30 -9.36
CA THR A 26 1.65 1.31 -8.27
C THR A 26 2.81 0.33 -8.40
N ILE A 27 3.09 -0.17 -9.61
CA ILE A 27 4.23 -1.07 -9.86
C ILE A 27 5.55 -0.35 -9.61
N ALA A 28 5.68 0.90 -10.06
CA ALA A 28 6.86 1.71 -9.81
C ALA A 28 7.07 1.97 -8.30
N ALA A 29 6.00 2.33 -7.58
CA ALA A 29 6.03 2.53 -6.13
C ALA A 29 6.44 1.24 -5.39
N LEU A 30 5.90 0.08 -5.77
CA LEU A 30 6.31 -1.22 -5.22
C LEU A 30 7.79 -1.49 -5.40
N THR A 31 8.28 -1.24 -6.60
CA THR A 31 9.69 -1.50 -6.94
C THR A 31 10.59 -0.63 -6.07
N LEU A 32 10.23 0.65 -5.87
CA LEU A 32 10.96 1.56 -4.97
C LEU A 32 10.91 1.09 -3.52
N VAL A 33 9.75 0.67 -3.00
CA VAL A 33 9.63 0.18 -1.62
C VAL A 33 10.46 -1.09 -1.40
N ILE A 34 10.45 -2.02 -2.35
CA ILE A 34 11.29 -3.22 -2.33
C ILE A 34 12.77 -2.84 -2.35
N TRP A 35 13.15 -1.89 -3.20
CA TRP A 35 14.52 -1.41 -3.32
C TRP A 35 15.02 -0.77 -2.02
N ASP A 36 14.26 0.16 -1.45
CA ASP A 36 14.59 0.80 -0.17
C ASP A 36 14.74 -0.22 0.96
N TYR A 37 13.91 -1.26 0.95
CA TYR A 37 14.03 -2.34 1.92
C TYR A 37 15.33 -3.12 1.77
N PHE A 38 15.72 -3.49 0.56
CA PHE A 38 16.99 -4.20 0.34
C PHE A 38 18.20 -3.38 0.79
N ILE A 39 18.15 -2.05 0.63
CA ILE A 39 19.21 -1.16 1.10
C ILE A 39 19.25 -1.09 2.63
N LEU A 40 18.11 -0.95 3.31
CA LEU A 40 18.10 -0.86 4.77
C LEU A 40 18.23 -2.21 5.49
N LEU A 41 17.93 -3.34 4.82
CA LEU A 41 17.96 -4.68 5.42
C LEU A 41 19.30 -5.05 6.10
N PRO A 42 20.48 -4.86 5.49
CA PRO A 42 21.75 -5.20 6.12
C PRO A 42 21.99 -4.42 7.42
N ASP A 43 21.67 -3.12 7.42
CA ASP A 43 21.78 -2.28 8.61
C ASP A 43 20.74 -2.67 9.67
N GLU A 44 19.52 -3.04 9.26
CA GLU A 44 18.50 -3.55 10.18
C GLU A 44 18.92 -4.85 10.86
N ILE A 45 19.50 -5.78 10.11
CA ILE A 45 19.96 -7.06 10.68
C ILE A 45 21.16 -6.81 11.61
N ALA A 46 22.06 -5.89 11.27
CA ALA A 46 23.22 -5.60 12.10
C ALA A 46 22.88 -4.84 13.39
N LEU A 47 21.95 -3.87 13.34
CA LEU A 47 21.63 -3.00 14.47
C LEU A 47 20.38 -3.42 15.25
N VAL A 48 19.34 -3.88 14.55
CA VAL A 48 18.04 -4.18 15.17
C VAL A 48 18.00 -5.62 15.68
N TRP A 49 18.48 -6.63 14.94
CA TRP A 49 18.37 -8.03 15.38
C TRP A 49 19.10 -8.36 16.70
N PRO A 50 20.32 -7.88 16.99
CA PRO A 50 20.98 -8.14 18.27
C PRO A 50 20.37 -7.35 19.45
N ALA A 51 19.56 -6.33 19.18
CA ALA A 51 18.91 -5.54 20.21
C ALA A 51 17.79 -6.33 20.93
N ARG A 52 17.67 -6.12 22.25
CA ARG A 52 16.63 -6.74 23.10
C ARG A 52 15.24 -6.53 22.49
N TRP A 53 14.44 -7.60 22.45
CA TRP A 53 13.06 -7.57 21.97
C TRP A 53 12.21 -6.68 22.88
N SER A 54 12.01 -5.44 22.46
CA SER A 54 11.06 -4.49 23.06
C SER A 54 9.81 -4.39 22.18
N ILE A 55 8.67 -4.09 22.80
CA ILE A 55 7.39 -3.82 22.11
C ILE A 55 7.58 -2.74 21.03
N SER A 56 8.44 -1.74 21.27
CA SER A 56 8.76 -0.70 20.30
C SER A 56 9.43 -1.26 19.03
N LYS A 57 10.31 -2.27 19.16
CA LYS A 57 10.95 -2.95 18.02
C LYS A 57 9.93 -3.75 17.21
N PHE A 58 8.98 -4.39 17.89
CA PHE A 58 7.88 -5.10 17.22
C PHE A 58 6.98 -4.15 16.44
N ILE A 59 6.57 -3.03 17.05
CA ILE A 59 5.75 -2.00 16.41
C ILE A 59 6.47 -1.37 15.20
N PHE A 60 7.78 -1.12 15.33
CA PHE A 60 8.60 -0.58 14.24
C PHE A 60 8.65 -1.53 13.04
N LEU A 61 8.91 -2.82 13.30
CA LEU A 61 8.86 -3.86 12.26
C LEU A 61 7.46 -3.97 11.66
N LEU A 62 6.41 -3.93 12.49
CA LEU A 62 5.03 -4.03 12.01
C LEU A 62 4.67 -2.89 11.05
N ASN A 63 4.97 -1.64 11.42
CA ASN A 63 4.76 -0.48 10.55
C ASN A 63 5.54 -0.61 9.24
N ARG A 64 6.78 -1.11 9.29
CA ARG A 64 7.61 -1.30 8.10
C ARG A 64 7.06 -2.38 7.17
N TYR A 65 6.58 -3.51 7.70
CA TYR A 65 5.97 -4.58 6.90
C TYR A 65 4.54 -4.23 6.43
N LEU A 66 3.84 -3.35 7.15
CA LEU A 66 2.54 -2.83 6.71
C LEU A 66 2.66 -1.87 5.52
N ALA A 67 3.76 -1.13 5.41
CA ALA A 67 4.06 -0.31 4.23
C ALA A 67 4.21 -1.16 2.94
N PHE A 68 4.63 -2.42 3.07
CA PHE A 68 4.58 -3.38 1.95
C PHE A 68 3.17 -3.89 1.66
N THR A 69 2.35 -3.97 2.69
CA THR A 69 0.98 -4.48 2.56
C THR A 69 0.14 -3.51 1.71
N ASP A 70 0.31 -2.20 1.88
CA ASP A 70 -0.44 -1.16 1.14
C ASP A 70 -0.46 -1.38 -0.38
N PRO A 71 0.68 -1.43 -1.08
CA PRO A 71 0.67 -1.59 -2.52
C PRO A 71 0.31 -3.01 -2.98
N ILE A 72 0.55 -4.04 -2.15
CA ILE A 72 0.08 -5.41 -2.42
C ILE A 72 -1.46 -5.47 -2.39
N LEU A 73 -2.06 -4.81 -1.40
CA LEU A 73 -3.51 -4.72 -1.25
C LEU A 73 -4.12 -3.88 -2.39
N LEU A 74 -3.44 -2.82 -2.83
CA LEU A 74 -3.83 -2.02 -4.00
C LEU A 74 -3.82 -2.84 -5.30
N ILE A 75 -2.80 -3.67 -5.52
CA ILE A 75 -2.79 -4.61 -6.65
C ILE A 75 -3.92 -5.63 -6.53
N TYR A 76 -4.15 -6.16 -5.32
CA TYR A 76 -5.21 -7.13 -5.08
C TYR A 76 -6.59 -6.53 -5.38
N VAL A 77 -6.86 -5.31 -4.93
CA VAL A 77 -8.07 -4.55 -5.25
C VAL A 77 -8.15 -4.30 -6.76
N MET A 78 -7.08 -3.83 -7.42
CA MET A 78 -7.13 -3.60 -8.87
C MET A 78 -7.38 -4.87 -9.70
N MET A 79 -6.98 -6.03 -9.20
CA MET A 79 -7.10 -7.31 -9.91
C MET A 79 -8.38 -8.10 -9.56
N PHE A 80 -8.90 -7.93 -8.34
CA PHE A 80 -10.02 -8.72 -7.78
C PHE A 80 -11.18 -7.90 -7.21
N ALA A 81 -11.17 -6.56 -7.27
CA ALA A 81 -12.27 -5.76 -6.74
C ALA A 81 -13.49 -5.78 -7.67
N GLU A 82 -14.25 -6.86 -7.59
CA GLU A 82 -15.68 -6.85 -7.91
C GLU A 82 -16.51 -6.34 -6.71
N ASP A 83 -15.94 -6.38 -5.49
CA ASP A 83 -16.65 -6.08 -4.24
C ASP A 83 -16.21 -4.77 -3.57
N ALA A 84 -17.13 -3.79 -3.49
CA ALA A 84 -16.90 -2.48 -2.87
C ALA A 84 -16.50 -2.56 -1.38
N ARG A 85 -16.90 -3.64 -0.69
CA ARG A 85 -16.64 -3.85 0.74
C ARG A 85 -15.16 -4.09 1.03
N VAL A 86 -14.43 -4.73 0.12
CA VAL A 86 -12.98 -5.00 0.26
C VAL A 86 -12.17 -3.72 0.14
N CYS A 87 -12.60 -2.82 -0.77
CA CYS A 87 -12.02 -1.50 -0.92
C CYS A 87 -12.17 -0.67 0.36
N GLU A 88 -13.37 -0.62 0.94
CA GLU A 88 -13.64 0.16 2.16
C GLU A 88 -12.80 -0.34 3.36
N ILE A 89 -12.77 -1.66 3.59
CA ILE A 89 -12.02 -2.24 4.72
C ILE A 89 -10.52 -1.96 4.57
N THR A 90 -9.99 -2.09 3.34
CA THR A 90 -8.59 -1.81 3.02
C THR A 90 -8.22 -0.36 3.33
N PHE A 91 -8.99 0.60 2.83
CA PHE A 91 -8.73 2.03 3.08
C PHE A 91 -8.83 2.40 4.55
N ARG A 92 -9.80 1.82 5.29
CA ARG A 92 -9.95 2.09 6.73
C ARG A 92 -8.78 1.53 7.52
N ALA A 93 -8.34 0.30 7.24
CA ALA A 93 -7.20 -0.30 7.91
C ALA A 93 -5.91 0.51 7.71
N LEU A 94 -5.68 0.96 6.46
CA LEU A 94 -4.55 1.82 6.12
C LEU A 94 -4.58 3.16 6.87
N GLY A 95 -5.75 3.80 6.95
CA GLY A 95 -5.92 5.04 7.69
C GLY A 95 -5.57 4.89 9.18
N TYR A 96 -6.03 3.82 9.83
CA TYR A 96 -5.70 3.57 11.25
C TYR A 96 -4.20 3.33 11.45
N LEU A 97 -3.57 2.55 10.57
CA LEU A 97 -2.15 2.25 10.66
C LEU A 97 -1.27 3.47 10.45
N ALA A 98 -1.62 4.33 9.48
CA ALA A 98 -0.92 5.59 9.26
C ALA A 98 -1.01 6.51 10.50
N ILE A 99 -2.21 6.66 11.07
CA ILE A 99 -2.41 7.48 12.28
C ILE A 99 -1.58 6.94 13.44
N VAL A 100 -1.60 5.64 13.67
CA VAL A 100 -0.80 5.01 14.72
C VAL A 100 0.69 5.22 14.47
N GLY A 101 1.16 5.02 13.24
CA GLY A 101 2.55 5.26 12.83
C GLY A 101 3.03 6.70 13.07
N PHE A 102 2.20 7.69 12.70
CA PHE A 102 2.50 9.10 12.97
C PHE A 102 2.62 9.40 14.46
N ASN A 103 1.71 8.88 15.28
CA ASN A 103 1.74 9.10 16.72
C ASN A 103 2.98 8.45 17.37
N ILE A 104 3.40 7.28 16.87
CA ILE A 104 4.62 6.62 17.37
C ILE A 104 5.88 7.39 16.94
N ALA A 105 5.94 7.87 15.70
CA ALA A 105 7.06 8.66 15.21
C ALA A 105 7.22 9.99 15.97
N GLN A 106 6.10 10.58 16.41
CA GLN A 106 6.13 11.79 17.24
C GLN A 106 6.62 11.52 18.68
N SER A 107 6.58 10.27 19.14
CA SER A 107 6.93 9.89 20.52
C SER A 107 8.40 9.50 20.71
N GLN A 108 9.21 9.48 19.65
CA GLN A 108 10.68 9.37 19.70
C GLN A 108 11.34 10.73 19.51
#